data_AF-A0A2E0NHC0-F1
#
_entry.id   AF-A0A2E0NHC0-F1
#
_cell.length_a   1.000
_cell.length_b   1.000
_cell.length_c   1.000
_cell.angle_alpha   90.00
_cell.angle_beta   90.00
_cell.angle_gamma   90.00
#
_symmetry.space_group_name_H-M   'P 1'
#
loop_
_entity.id
_entity.type
_entity.pdbx_description
1 polymer ?
#
loop_
_entity_poly.entity_id
_entity_poly.type
_entity_poly.pdbx_seq_one_letter_code
_entity_poly.pdbx_strand_id
1 'polypeptide(L)'
;MIISEIIPEGAVQIFGRNKGKVVRKYRCTSGQKKGRIVAKPTTCSAPIRVSSRIAIKKAKARRSPLIKIKSRFTKRMSPNTRRLTRLNKTRLKPTKRSTAKRKRIK
;
A
#
# COMPACT_ATOMS: atom_id res chain seq x y z
N MET A 1 -5.54 -25.28 1.75
CA MET A 1 -5.56 -24.29 2.86
C MET A 1 -5.70 -22.88 2.31
N ILE A 2 -6.94 -22.38 2.30
CA ILE A 2 -7.31 -21.06 1.79
C ILE A 2 -7.03 -20.06 2.91
N ILE A 3 -6.01 -19.21 2.73
CA ILE A 3 -5.55 -18.19 3.70
C ILE A 3 -6.61 -17.08 3.95
N SER A 4 -7.80 -17.20 3.37
CA SER A 4 -8.85 -16.19 3.43
C SER A 4 -9.67 -16.19 4.73
N GLU A 5 -9.70 -17.29 5.49
CA GLU A 5 -10.63 -17.46 6.63
C GLU A 5 -10.11 -16.92 7.97
N ILE A 6 -8.84 -16.51 8.07
CA ILE A 6 -8.25 -15.92 9.31
C ILE A 6 -7.90 -14.44 9.14
N ILE A 7 -8.28 -13.82 8.01
CA ILE A 7 -8.15 -12.39 7.86
C ILE A 7 -9.31 -11.74 8.63
N PRO A 8 -9.06 -10.94 9.69
CA PRO A 8 -10.11 -10.21 10.36
C PRO A 8 -10.74 -9.24 9.36
N GLU A 9 -11.92 -9.58 8.83
CA GLU A 9 -13.07 -8.81 8.30
C GLU A 9 -12.81 -7.51 7.47
N GLY A 10 -11.57 -7.13 7.18
CA GLY A 10 -11.24 -5.72 6.94
C GLY A 10 -9.87 -5.40 6.35
N ALA A 11 -9.10 -6.39 5.88
CA ALA A 11 -7.75 -6.13 5.37
C ALA A 11 -7.33 -7.00 4.18
N VAL A 12 -7.11 -6.38 3.02
CA VAL A 12 -6.63 -7.09 1.82
C VAL A 12 -5.12 -7.31 1.91
N GLN A 13 -4.67 -8.55 1.79
CA GLN A 13 -3.24 -8.86 1.76
C GLN A 13 -2.58 -8.34 0.47
N ILE A 14 -1.41 -7.74 0.60
CA ILE A 14 -0.60 -7.16 -0.48
C ILE A 14 0.89 -7.40 -0.21
N PHE A 15 1.74 -7.29 -1.23
CA PHE A 15 3.19 -7.33 -1.02
C PHE A 15 3.78 -5.93 -0.88
N GLY A 16 4.75 -5.78 0.03
CA GLY A 16 5.44 -4.52 0.30
C GLY A 16 6.94 -4.70 0.50
N ARG A 17 7.69 -3.60 0.40
CA ARG A 17 9.11 -3.58 0.74
C ARG A 17 9.29 -3.35 2.24
N ASN A 18 10.24 -4.06 2.85
CA ASN A 18 10.73 -3.77 4.19
C ASN A 18 12.23 -4.10 4.24
N LYS A 19 13.09 -3.12 4.59
CA LYS A 19 14.55 -3.29 4.76
C LYS A 19 15.21 -4.26 3.76
N GLY A 20 15.05 -4.00 2.45
CA GLY A 20 15.67 -4.83 1.40
C GLY A 20 15.00 -6.18 1.11
N LYS A 21 13.93 -6.56 1.82
CA LYS A 21 13.13 -7.77 1.58
C LYS A 21 11.73 -7.42 1.07
N VAL A 22 11.11 -8.36 0.35
CA VAL A 22 9.70 -8.30 -0.03
C VAL A 22 8.91 -9.09 1.01
N VAL A 23 8.01 -8.41 1.72
CA VAL A 23 7.21 -8.98 2.82
C VAL A 23 5.72 -8.85 2.52
N ARG A 24 4.91 -9.71 3.13
CA ARG A 24 3.46 -9.56 3.15
C ARG A 24 3.09 -8.36 4.01
N LYS A 25 2.14 -7.56 3.53
CA LYS A 25 1.55 -6.38 4.16
C LYS A 25 0.04 -6.45 3.96
N TYR A 26 -0.67 -5.53 4.60
CA TYR A 26 -2.13 -5.49 4.57
C TYR A 26 -2.61 -4.09 4.19
N ARG A 27 -3.64 -3.99 3.36
CA ARG A 27 -4.33 -2.75 3.03
C ARG A 27 -5.64 -2.71 3.80
N CYS A 28 -5.81 -1.71 4.66
CA CYS A 28 -7.04 -1.52 5.42
C CYS A 28 -8.21 -1.19 4.46
N THR A 29 -9.36 -1.87 4.61
CA THR A 29 -10.54 -1.69 3.75
C THR A 29 -11.60 -0.78 4.39
N SER A 30 -11.69 -0.76 5.72
CA SER A 30 -12.67 -0.02 6.50
C SER A 30 -12.01 0.88 7.56
N GLY A 31 -12.82 1.77 8.17
CA GLY A 31 -12.42 2.64 9.27
C GLY A 31 -11.58 3.87 8.88
N GLN A 32 -11.12 4.62 9.90
CA GLN A 32 -10.36 5.88 9.75
C GLN A 32 -9.02 5.74 9.01
N LYS A 33 -8.50 4.51 8.90
CA LYS A 33 -7.24 4.18 8.19
C LYS A 33 -7.46 3.51 6.84
N LYS A 34 -8.69 3.56 6.29
CA LYS A 34 -9.03 3.01 4.97
C LYS A 34 -7.99 3.40 3.90
N GLY A 35 -7.54 2.41 3.13
CA GLY A 35 -6.53 2.55 2.08
C GLY A 35 -5.08 2.58 2.57
N ARG A 36 -4.81 2.65 3.88
CA ARG A 36 -3.44 2.62 4.41
C ARG A 36 -2.86 1.22 4.30
N ILE A 37 -1.58 1.15 3.92
CA ILE A 37 -0.79 -0.08 3.91
C ILE A 37 -0.06 -0.23 5.25
N VAL A 38 -0.29 -1.33 5.93
CA VAL A 38 0.22 -1.63 7.26
C VAL A 38 0.93 -2.99 7.33
N ALA A 39 1.71 -3.19 8.40
CA ALA A 39 2.43 -4.45 8.63
C ALA A 39 1.56 -5.52 9.27
N LYS A 40 0.68 -5.14 10.21
CA LYS A 40 -0.23 -6.05 10.94
C LYS A 40 -1.69 -5.61 10.72
N PRO A 41 -2.65 -6.52 10.55
CA PRO A 41 -4.05 -6.18 10.29
C PRO A 41 -4.70 -5.40 11.46
N THR A 42 -4.34 -5.72 12.70
CA THR A 42 -4.82 -5.04 13.93
C THR A 42 -4.58 -3.52 13.92
N THR A 43 -3.55 -3.06 13.21
CA THR A 43 -3.21 -1.63 13.16
C THR A 43 -4.19 -0.79 12.32
N CYS A 44 -5.09 -1.44 11.57
CA CYS A 44 -6.15 -0.79 10.81
C CYS A 44 -7.23 -0.17 11.72
N SER A 45 -7.58 -0.83 12.82
CA SER A 45 -8.59 -0.35 13.78
C SER A 45 -8.00 0.53 14.88
N ALA A 46 -6.69 0.50 15.08
CA ALA A 46 -6.03 1.34 16.08
C ALA A 46 -6.24 2.84 15.82
N PRO A 47 -6.14 3.71 16.84
CA PRO A 47 -6.27 5.15 16.67
C PRO A 47 -5.11 5.74 15.83
N ILE A 48 -5.32 6.96 15.34
CA ILE A 48 -4.34 7.71 14.56
C ILE A 48 -3.36 8.40 15.51
N ARG A 49 -2.06 8.15 15.33
CA ARG A 49 -0.99 8.90 16.02
C ARG A 49 -0.84 10.30 15.40
N VAL A 50 -1.34 11.33 16.10
CA VAL A 50 -1.34 12.73 15.63
C VAL A 50 0.08 13.29 15.54
N SER A 51 0.92 13.04 16.54
CA SER A 51 2.33 13.47 16.56
C SER A 51 3.11 13.01 15.33
N SER A 52 2.94 11.75 14.91
CA SER A 52 3.58 11.20 13.71
C SER A 52 3.08 11.88 12.42
N ARG A 53 1.80 12.29 12.35
CA ARG A 53 1.28 13.04 11.20
C ARG A 53 1.96 14.40 11.09
N ILE A 54 2.10 15.12 12.21
CA ILE A 54 2.75 16.42 12.25
C ILE A 54 4.23 16.29 11.86
N ALA A 55 4.94 15.30 12.42
CA ALA A 55 6.35 15.04 12.09
C ALA A 55 6.55 14.75 10.59
N ILE A 56 5.68 13.93 9.97
CA ILE A 56 5.75 13.65 8.54
C ILE A 56 5.45 14.91 7.71
N LYS A 57 4.50 15.76 8.11
CA LYS A 57 4.22 17.04 7.44
C LYS A 57 5.47 17.94 7.46
N LYS A 58 6.09 18.12 8.64
CA LYS A 58 7.34 18.89 8.80
C LYS A 58 8.48 18.31 7.95
N ALA A 59 8.66 16.98 7.96
CA ALA A 59 9.69 16.32 7.16
C ALA A 59 9.47 16.48 5.65
N LYS A 60 8.21 16.41 5.18
CA LYS A 60 7.86 16.66 3.78
C LYS A 60 8.15 18.10 3.38
N ALA A 61 7.77 19.08 4.21
CA ALA A 61 8.06 20.49 3.92
C ALA A 61 9.56 20.73 3.71
N ARG A 62 10.41 20.13 4.56
CA ARG A 62 11.88 20.31 4.48
C ARG A 62 12.55 19.51 3.37
N ARG A 63 12.10 18.29 3.06
CA ARG A 63 12.86 17.33 2.22
C ARG A 63 12.09 16.75 1.03
N SER A 64 10.95 17.33 0.65
CA SER A 64 10.13 16.87 -0.48
C SER A 64 10.92 16.58 -1.77
N PRO A 65 11.79 17.48 -2.30
CA PRO A 65 12.47 17.24 -3.57
C PRO A 65 13.41 16.03 -3.50
N LEU A 66 14.21 15.92 -2.44
CA LEU A 66 15.11 14.79 -2.23
C LEU A 66 14.36 13.47 -2.09
N ILE A 67 13.23 13.45 -1.37
CA ILE A 67 12.37 12.27 -1.25
C ILE A 67 11.86 11.83 -2.62
N LYS A 68 11.42 12.78 -3.46
CA LYS A 68 10.94 12.49 -4.82
C LYS A 68 12.06 11.84 -5.65
N ILE A 69 13.24 12.45 -5.69
CA ILE A 69 14.40 11.96 -6.46
C ILE A 69 14.79 10.55 -6.00
N LYS A 70 15.07 10.37 -4.69
CA LYS A 70 15.47 9.06 -4.14
C LYS A 70 14.40 7.98 -4.37
N SER A 71 13.12 8.35 -4.26
CA SER A 71 12.02 7.42 -4.54
C SER A 71 11.98 6.97 -6.00
N ARG A 72 12.27 7.87 -6.95
CA ARG A 72 12.32 7.58 -8.40
C ARG A 72 13.45 6.59 -8.70
N PHE A 73 14.66 6.85 -8.19
CA PHE A 73 15.79 5.93 -8.32
C PHE A 73 15.49 4.56 -7.73
N THR A 74 14.95 4.51 -6.51
CA THR A 74 14.61 3.23 -5.84
C THR A 74 13.56 2.44 -6.62
N LYS A 75 12.59 3.11 -7.26
CA LYS A 75 11.57 2.44 -8.08
C LYS A 75 12.14 1.86 -9.37
N ARG A 76 13.11 2.54 -10.00
CA ARG A 76 13.72 2.14 -11.27
C ARG A 76 14.78 1.04 -11.11
N MET A 77 15.67 1.21 -10.14
CA MET A 77 16.90 0.42 -10.05
C MET A 77 16.76 -0.80 -9.13
N SER A 78 15.96 -0.72 -8.05
CA SER A 78 15.94 -1.79 -7.04
C SER A 78 15.32 -3.09 -7.57
N PRO A 79 15.99 -4.25 -7.47
CA PRO A 79 15.45 -5.54 -7.91
C PRO A 79 14.19 -5.92 -7.12
N ASN A 80 14.14 -5.55 -5.84
CA ASN A 80 12.98 -5.74 -4.99
C ASN A 80 11.75 -4.98 -5.46
N THR A 81 11.92 -3.78 -6.04
CA THR A 81 10.79 -3.04 -6.60
C THR A 81 10.26 -3.73 -7.86
N ARG A 82 11.15 -4.24 -8.72
CA ARG A 82 10.77 -5.01 -9.92
C ARG A 82 10.04 -6.31 -9.55
N ARG A 83 10.48 -7.00 -8.49
CA ARG A 83 9.79 -8.18 -7.96
C ARG A 83 8.42 -7.82 -7.37
N LEU A 84 8.34 -6.74 -6.58
CA LEU A 84 7.09 -6.27 -5.99
C LEU A 84 6.04 -5.92 -7.05
N THR A 85 6.43 -5.23 -8.14
CA THR A 85 5.48 -4.89 -9.21
C THR A 85 4.93 -6.14 -9.87
N ARG A 86 5.73 -7.19 -10.05
CA ARG A 86 5.24 -8.49 -10.54
C ARG A 86 4.25 -9.15 -9.57
N LEU A 87 4.59 -9.20 -8.28
CA LEU A 87 3.75 -9.84 -7.25
C LEU A 87 2.40 -9.16 -7.01
N ASN A 88 2.32 -7.83 -7.19
CA ASN A 88 1.09 -7.07 -6.98
C ASN A 88 0.25 -6.88 -8.28
N LYS A 89 0.63 -7.48 -9.42
CA LYS A 89 -0.10 -7.33 -10.69
C LYS A 89 -1.51 -7.94 -10.67
N THR A 90 -1.73 -8.98 -9.87
CA THR A 90 -2.88 -9.89 -10.01
C THR A 90 -4.13 -9.49 -9.22
N ARG A 91 -4.07 -8.49 -8.32
CA ARG A 91 -5.20 -8.22 -7.41
C ARG A 91 -6.05 -6.97 -7.72
N LEU A 92 -5.61 -6.06 -8.59
CA LEU A 92 -6.25 -4.73 -8.71
C LEU A 92 -6.18 -4.08 -10.10
N LYS A 93 -5.77 -4.76 -11.17
CA LYS A 93 -6.01 -4.16 -12.49
C LYS A 93 -7.48 -4.40 -12.83
N PRO A 94 -8.35 -3.36 -12.84
CA PRO A 94 -9.56 -3.50 -13.61
C PRO A 94 -9.10 -3.88 -15.02
N THR A 95 -9.43 -5.10 -15.46
CA THR A 95 -9.24 -5.47 -16.87
C THR A 95 -9.94 -4.39 -17.69
N LYS A 96 -9.45 -4.06 -18.89
CA LYS A 96 -10.07 -3.01 -19.73
C LYS A 96 -11.61 -3.15 -19.82
N ARG A 97 -12.12 -4.40 -19.75
CA ARG A 97 -13.55 -4.75 -19.60
C ARG A 97 -14.24 -4.12 -18.38
N SER A 98 -13.65 -4.18 -17.19
CA SER A 98 -14.25 -3.62 -15.97
C SER A 98 -14.21 -2.08 -15.92
N THR A 99 -13.19 -1.42 -16.49
CA THR A 99 -13.20 0.05 -16.67
C THR A 99 -14.24 0.50 -17.70
N ALA A 100 -14.42 -0.27 -18.79
CA ALA A 100 -15.42 0.03 -19.82
C ALA A 100 -16.85 -0.15 -19.29
N LYS A 101 -17.11 -1.23 -18.53
CA LYS A 101 -18.41 -1.46 -17.88
C LYS A 101 -18.75 -0.36 -16.87
N ARG A 102 -17.76 0.13 -16.11
CA ARG A 102 -17.93 1.25 -15.16
C ARG A 102 -18.18 2.62 -15.83
N LYS A 103 -17.70 2.81 -17.08
CA LYS A 103 -18.00 4.01 -17.88
C LYS A 103 -19.38 3.97 -18.52
N ARG A 104 -19.92 2.78 -18.82
CA ARG A 104 -21.27 2.61 -19.41
C ARG A 104 -22.42 2.71 -18.40
N ILE A 105 -22.14 2.56 -17.11
CA ILE A 105 -23.13 2.63 -16.02
C ILE A 105 -23.24 4.07 -15.47
N LYS A 106 -22.49 5.02 -16.04
CA LYS A 106 -22.52 6.43 -15.66
C LYS A 106 -23.22 7.25 -16.74
#